data_AF-A0A9E1IBB4-F1
#
_entry.id   AF-A0A9E1IBB4-F1
#
_cell.length_a   1.000
_cell.length_b   1.000
_cell.length_c   1.000
_cell.angle_alpha   90.00
_cell.angle_beta   90.00
_cell.angle_gamma   90.00
#
_symmetry.space_group_name_H-M   'P 1'
#
loop_
_entity.id
_entity.type
_entity.pdbx_description
1 polymer ?
#
loop_
_entity_poly.entity_id
_entity_poly.type
_entity_poly.pdbx_seq_one_letter_code
_entity_poly.pdbx_strand_id
1 'polypeptide(L)'
;MARQSLEHPSKGQVCWLLIGLCSTLVLGSCKNNKEAPTAFDLPVAAAVLQPETGGPFAEPIGFVANGHHGQIVQLALKQGRFLTDDPTVSFLRTNHLPTGRARLLTSVAVWAPTPGYVQLFAGDQAFENLIQLPYIVDITDDGVPIEGELSLGDVSFTDADGSGDQASLVAMEVKLGYTSTETWKVTFDGDVWRTEGSRSGKLAATAETWIPYVGDERVVAFTVHGAATEGDYFEFATDNGLVERNVGGVPLALSTDPTQSRIAMVVHDENLDQPVLRWFDPLSGTATDQAGLAPDSKPHRLTWDEEGHLWVSDLGYGAVWEIDGTQVIEHPLPWPTLDVAVLQSDDIRRAFVVPKDGRSIWILDADTDELIDINTQQEGIQPMNTHSPILGIEAMAVPWEFPESDDHGVHRFERSIAVSLHSGRVVFMEEETGCFVLDTLGPRTLVENSFGATGDYQTNFESVSLPAFLEENSSNSRHVLASICGGITPDETWTLRHNRNLQAWEVEGTISGPQENLAHEDQRYVSDAGAINFVVRAGIMPSEDSWVIQFRMLEGILSADGDNDGDQIRDVALDVPGDPVYFHYRVGPTEGNWKLVDHRPFVLVLGQASNNVARIKPQTGIAEVQWD
;
A
#
# COMPACT_ATOMS: atom_id res chain seq x y z
N MET A 1 62.21 -25.65 37.33
CA MET A 1 63.46 -26.04 36.64
C MET A 1 63.85 -24.91 35.70
N ALA A 2 65.09 -24.41 35.83
CA ALA A 2 65.93 -23.58 34.94
C ALA A 2 65.25 -22.43 34.13
N ARG A 3 65.39 -21.13 34.42
CA ARG A 3 66.54 -20.16 34.44
C ARG A 3 67.27 -19.92 33.10
N GLN A 4 67.18 -18.66 32.62
CA GLN A 4 68.23 -17.72 32.13
C GLN A 4 67.49 -16.47 31.57
N SER A 5 67.59 -15.19 31.97
CA SER A 5 68.67 -14.27 32.41
C SER A 5 69.78 -14.18 31.36
N LEU A 6 70.18 -13.06 30.75
CA LEU A 6 70.33 -11.62 31.05
C LEU A 6 70.41 -10.90 29.66
N GLU A 7 70.40 -9.58 29.41
CA GLU A 7 71.14 -8.47 30.02
C GLU A 7 70.75 -7.15 29.29
N HIS A 8 70.74 -6.03 30.02
CA HIS A 8 70.74 -4.65 29.49
C HIS A 8 72.18 -4.19 29.24
N PRO A 9 72.42 -3.15 28.40
CA PRO A 9 72.85 -1.89 29.03
C PRO A 9 72.39 -0.56 28.36
N SER A 10 72.10 0.39 29.25
CA SER A 10 72.45 1.83 29.30
C SER A 10 72.15 2.83 28.16
N LYS A 11 71.23 3.76 28.49
CA LYS A 11 71.33 5.24 28.53
C LYS A 11 72.02 6.01 27.39
N GLY A 12 71.21 6.81 26.69
CA GLY A 12 71.61 8.05 26.01
C GLY A 12 70.39 8.99 25.88
N GLN A 13 70.46 10.15 26.53
CA GLN A 13 69.45 11.20 26.60
C GLN A 13 69.46 12.10 25.35
N VAL A 14 68.34 12.82 25.13
CA VAL A 14 68.15 14.03 24.29
C VAL A 14 67.82 13.80 22.80
N CYS A 15 66.52 13.86 22.45
CA CYS A 15 65.95 15.03 21.77
C CYS A 15 64.42 14.92 21.72
N TRP A 16 63.76 15.87 22.39
CA TRP A 16 62.34 16.18 22.21
C TRP A 16 62.13 16.91 20.88
N LEU A 17 60.87 16.96 20.42
CA LEU A 17 60.33 17.61 19.21
C LEU A 17 60.52 16.87 17.88
N LEU A 18 59.51 16.04 17.53
CA LEU A 18 58.86 16.03 16.20
C LEU A 18 57.75 14.96 16.14
N ILE A 19 56.88 14.92 17.16
CA ILE A 19 55.64 14.13 17.13
C ILE A 19 54.54 15.04 17.66
N GLY A 20 53.85 15.73 16.76
CA GLY A 20 52.78 16.63 17.16
C GLY A 20 52.37 17.60 16.07
N LEU A 21 52.08 17.10 14.85
CA LEU A 21 51.38 17.93 13.85
C LEU A 21 50.75 17.16 12.68
N CYS A 22 50.61 15.82 12.74
CA CYS A 22 50.02 15.05 11.63
C CYS A 22 48.82 14.17 12.02
N SER A 23 48.31 14.28 13.26
CA SER A 23 47.26 13.38 13.78
C SER A 23 45.90 14.03 14.03
N THR A 24 45.79 15.35 13.85
CA THR A 24 44.59 16.15 14.19
C THR A 24 43.83 16.71 12.98
N LEU A 25 44.16 16.29 11.75
CA LEU A 25 43.50 16.76 10.52
C LEU A 25 42.61 15.72 9.83
N VAL A 26 42.41 14.53 10.40
CA VAL A 26 41.57 13.46 9.79
C VAL A 26 40.25 13.22 10.55
N LEU A 27 40.02 13.89 11.69
CA LEU A 27 38.79 13.73 12.49
C LEU A 27 37.80 14.91 12.35
N GLY A 28 38.06 15.83 11.42
CA GLY A 28 37.31 17.08 11.27
C GLY A 28 36.53 17.21 9.97
N SER A 29 35.82 16.17 9.51
CA SER A 29 34.75 16.34 8.50
C SER A 29 33.78 15.15 8.45
N CYS A 30 33.30 14.67 9.61
CA CYS A 30 31.94 14.15 9.63
C CYS A 30 31.03 15.39 9.63
N LYS A 31 30.83 15.99 8.45
CA LYS A 31 29.80 17.02 8.24
C LYS A 31 28.53 16.46 8.86
N ASN A 32 27.88 17.22 9.75
CA ASN A 32 26.54 16.92 10.24
C ASN A 32 25.69 16.62 9.01
N ASN A 33 25.43 15.34 8.73
CA ASN A 33 24.39 14.97 7.79
C ASN A 33 23.14 15.57 8.40
N LYS A 34 22.57 16.59 7.73
CA LYS A 34 21.16 16.92 7.91
C LYS A 34 20.41 15.59 7.94
N GLU A 35 19.44 15.47 8.85
CA GLU A 35 18.53 14.32 8.89
C GLU A 35 18.19 13.94 7.45
N ALA A 36 18.50 12.71 7.10
CA ALA A 36 18.27 12.25 5.74
C ALA A 36 16.77 12.44 5.47
N PRO A 37 16.37 12.90 4.27
CA PRO A 37 14.97 12.86 3.90
C PRO A 37 14.45 11.44 4.13
N THR A 38 13.23 11.33 4.67
CA THR A 38 12.53 10.05 4.79
C THR A 38 12.43 9.43 3.40
N ALA A 39 12.51 8.10 3.29
CA ALA A 39 12.43 7.44 1.99
C ALA A 39 11.09 7.71 1.32
N PHE A 40 10.02 7.84 2.13
CA PHE A 40 8.69 8.16 1.67
C PHE A 40 8.26 9.56 2.08
N ASP A 41 7.54 10.20 1.16
CA ASP A 41 6.77 11.42 1.41
C ASP A 41 5.48 11.32 0.60
N LEU A 42 4.39 11.03 1.31
CA LEU A 42 3.08 10.73 0.75
C LEU A 42 3.17 9.59 -0.30
N PRO A 43 3.45 8.32 0.08
CA PRO A 43 3.47 7.22 -0.88
C PRO A 43 2.07 7.03 -1.47
N VAL A 44 1.89 7.27 -2.77
CA VAL A 44 0.55 7.32 -3.39
C VAL A 44 0.19 6.08 -4.22
N ALA A 45 1.19 5.41 -4.79
CA ALA A 45 0.99 4.29 -5.69
C ALA A 45 2.16 3.31 -5.61
N ALA A 46 1.88 2.03 -5.87
CA ALA A 46 2.90 1.01 -5.95
C ALA A 46 2.66 0.06 -7.12
N ALA A 47 3.75 -0.52 -7.61
CA ALA A 47 3.75 -1.59 -8.60
C ALA A 47 4.74 -2.66 -8.17
N VAL A 48 4.46 -3.92 -8.51
CA VAL A 48 5.36 -5.04 -8.21
C VAL A 48 5.80 -5.69 -9.51
N LEU A 49 7.12 -5.86 -9.65
CA LEU A 49 7.72 -6.71 -10.67
C LEU A 49 7.87 -8.11 -10.09
N GLN A 50 7.03 -9.03 -10.56
CA GLN A 50 7.13 -10.44 -10.23
C GLN A 50 8.25 -11.10 -11.07
N PRO A 51 9.01 -12.06 -10.51
CA PRO A 51 10.11 -12.72 -11.24
C PRO A 51 9.67 -13.41 -12.55
N GLU A 52 8.47 -13.97 -12.56
CA GLU A 52 7.86 -14.62 -13.72
C GLU A 52 7.45 -13.66 -14.84
N THR A 53 7.26 -12.38 -14.52
CA THR A 53 6.87 -11.35 -15.50
C THR A 53 8.07 -10.82 -16.29
N GLY A 54 9.28 -10.87 -15.71
CA GLY A 54 10.52 -10.49 -16.39
C GLY A 54 11.53 -9.79 -15.49
N GLY A 55 12.50 -9.12 -16.13
CA GLY A 55 13.61 -8.45 -15.45
C GLY A 55 14.67 -9.41 -14.87
N PRO A 56 15.73 -8.86 -14.25
CA PRO A 56 16.89 -9.65 -13.83
C PRO A 56 16.73 -10.27 -12.44
N PHE A 57 15.61 -10.03 -11.76
CA PHE A 57 15.43 -10.33 -10.35
C PHE A 57 14.84 -11.73 -10.15
N ALA A 58 15.44 -12.50 -9.24
CA ALA A 58 14.91 -13.81 -8.85
C ALA A 58 13.78 -13.73 -7.80
N GLU A 59 13.47 -12.52 -7.34
CA GLU A 59 12.57 -12.24 -6.23
C GLU A 59 11.76 -10.97 -6.53
N PRO A 60 10.53 -10.84 -6.00
CA PRO A 60 9.67 -9.72 -6.33
C PRO A 60 10.26 -8.39 -5.85
N ILE A 61 10.18 -7.38 -6.70
CA ILE A 61 10.63 -6.02 -6.42
C ILE A 61 9.43 -5.07 -6.42
N GLY A 62 9.28 -4.30 -5.35
CA GLY A 62 8.27 -3.26 -5.24
C GLY A 62 8.82 -1.92 -5.68
N PHE A 63 8.00 -1.13 -6.37
CA PHE A 63 8.29 0.25 -6.74
C PHE A 63 7.19 1.13 -6.17
N VAL A 64 7.55 2.09 -5.33
CA VAL A 64 6.60 2.98 -4.65
C VAL A 64 6.84 4.41 -5.10
N ALA A 65 5.83 5.04 -5.69
CA ALA A 65 5.88 6.43 -6.08
C ALA A 65 5.48 7.33 -4.91
N ASN A 66 6.36 8.27 -4.58
CA ASN A 66 6.05 9.36 -3.67
C ASN A 66 5.25 10.43 -4.42
N GLY A 67 4.11 10.81 -3.87
CA GLY A 67 3.28 11.89 -4.39
C GLY A 67 4.06 13.20 -4.34
N HIS A 68 4.82 13.43 -3.28
CA HIS A 68 5.71 14.58 -3.20
C HIS A 68 7.15 14.23 -3.59
N HIS A 69 7.92 15.26 -3.94
CA HIS A 69 9.35 15.18 -4.25
C HIS A 69 9.75 14.34 -5.48
N GLY A 70 8.79 13.79 -6.23
CA GLY A 70 9.05 13.11 -7.51
C GLY A 70 10.12 12.04 -7.40
N GLN A 71 9.91 11.05 -6.53
CA GLN A 71 10.83 9.94 -6.32
C GLN A 71 10.07 8.62 -6.40
N ILE A 72 10.73 7.59 -6.95
CA ILE A 72 10.25 6.21 -6.90
C ILE A 72 11.24 5.39 -6.07
N VAL A 73 10.74 4.76 -5.01
CA VAL A 73 11.51 3.97 -4.05
C VAL A 73 11.40 2.49 -4.39
N GLN A 74 12.54 1.80 -4.46
CA GLN A 74 12.61 0.37 -4.76
C GLN A 74 12.73 -0.46 -3.48
N LEU A 75 11.94 -1.53 -3.41
CA LEU A 75 11.82 -2.41 -2.25
C LEU A 75 12.17 -3.84 -2.62
N ALA A 76 13.06 -4.46 -1.85
CA ALA A 76 13.34 -5.89 -1.93
C ALA A 76 12.27 -6.63 -1.11
N LEU A 77 11.16 -6.98 -1.76
CA LEU A 77 9.93 -7.37 -1.07
C LEU A 77 10.02 -8.69 -0.34
N LYS A 78 10.96 -9.59 -0.68
CA LYS A 78 11.15 -10.84 0.07
C LYS A 78 12.00 -10.63 1.32
N GLN A 79 13.08 -9.86 1.22
CA GLN A 79 13.99 -9.59 2.34
C GLN A 79 13.44 -8.58 3.35
N GLY A 80 12.46 -7.76 2.96
CA GLY A 80 11.93 -6.74 3.86
C GLY A 80 12.90 -5.57 4.07
N ARG A 81 13.59 -5.13 3.02
CA ARG A 81 14.56 -4.02 3.06
C ARG A 81 14.45 -3.18 1.79
N PHE A 82 15.02 -1.97 1.79
CA PHE A 82 15.17 -1.22 0.55
C PHE A 82 16.08 -1.99 -0.42
N LEU A 83 15.78 -1.94 -1.72
CA LEU A 83 16.59 -2.62 -2.73
C LEU A 83 17.93 -1.90 -2.86
N THR A 84 19.04 -2.58 -2.63
CA THR A 84 20.39 -2.00 -2.74
C THR A 84 21.01 -2.35 -4.07
N ASP A 85 21.71 -1.38 -4.69
CA ASP A 85 22.36 -1.56 -5.99
C ASP A 85 23.46 -2.63 -5.95
N ASP A 86 24.08 -2.83 -4.77
CA ASP A 86 25.00 -3.93 -4.55
C ASP A 86 24.34 -5.04 -3.70
N PRO A 87 24.07 -6.23 -4.27
CA PRO A 87 23.47 -7.33 -3.54
C PRO A 87 24.40 -7.89 -2.45
N THR A 88 25.72 -7.61 -2.53
CA THR A 88 26.72 -8.06 -1.55
C THR A 88 26.78 -7.16 -0.32
N VAL A 89 26.17 -5.97 -0.37
CA VAL A 89 26.30 -4.96 0.69
C VAL A 89 24.92 -4.44 1.15
N SER A 90 24.35 -5.15 2.13
CA SER A 90 23.05 -4.83 2.74
C SER A 90 22.93 -3.48 3.47
N PHE A 91 24.05 -2.80 3.72
CA PHE A 91 24.08 -1.53 4.45
C PHE A 91 24.29 -0.30 3.55
N LEU A 92 24.46 -0.50 2.24
CA LEU A 92 24.48 0.62 1.31
C LEU A 92 23.07 1.22 1.21
N ARG A 93 23.03 2.54 1.02
CA ARG A 93 21.78 3.23 0.75
C ARG A 93 21.28 2.82 -0.63
N THR A 94 19.98 2.66 -0.74
CA THR A 94 19.29 2.57 -2.02
C THR A 94 19.42 3.88 -2.78
N ASN A 95 19.75 3.81 -4.05
CA ASN A 95 19.60 4.94 -4.95
C ASN A 95 18.15 4.94 -5.45
N HIS A 96 17.32 5.76 -4.82
CA HIS A 96 15.95 6.01 -5.29
C HIS A 96 15.96 6.53 -6.72
N LEU A 97 14.83 6.52 -7.41
CA LEU A 97 14.75 6.94 -8.80
C LEU A 97 14.16 8.34 -8.89
N PRO A 98 15.00 9.40 -9.10
CA PRO A 98 14.52 10.77 -9.12
C PRO A 98 13.85 11.08 -10.45
N THR A 99 12.65 11.65 -10.38
CA THR A 99 11.91 12.17 -11.54
C THR A 99 11.90 13.70 -11.55
N GLY A 100 12.10 14.35 -10.40
CA GLY A 100 12.23 15.79 -10.24
C GLY A 100 11.36 16.29 -9.10
N ARG A 101 11.93 17.12 -8.22
CA ARG A 101 11.32 17.45 -6.92
C ARG A 101 9.97 18.16 -6.97
N ALA A 102 9.68 18.89 -8.05
CA ALA A 102 8.43 19.64 -8.20
C ALA A 102 7.29 18.80 -8.83
N ARG A 103 7.54 17.52 -9.15
CA ARG A 103 6.52 16.64 -9.71
C ARG A 103 5.57 16.11 -8.64
N LEU A 104 4.33 15.85 -9.06
CA LEU A 104 3.30 15.22 -8.24
C LEU A 104 2.95 13.88 -8.89
N LEU A 105 3.55 12.79 -8.39
CA LEU A 105 3.30 11.47 -8.96
C LEU A 105 1.93 10.94 -8.51
N THR A 106 1.20 10.29 -9.41
CA THR A 106 -0.16 9.77 -9.13
C THR A 106 -0.25 8.25 -9.19
N SER A 107 0.62 7.63 -9.97
CA SER A 107 0.55 6.23 -10.34
C SER A 107 1.94 5.74 -10.75
N VAL A 108 2.18 4.44 -10.65
CA VAL A 108 3.41 3.81 -11.12
C VAL A 108 3.10 2.46 -11.76
N ALA A 109 3.83 2.14 -12.83
CA ALA A 109 3.78 0.86 -13.50
C ALA A 109 5.21 0.42 -13.86
N VAL A 110 5.45 -0.88 -13.89
CA VAL A 110 6.74 -1.47 -14.25
C VAL A 110 6.61 -2.27 -15.53
N TRP A 111 7.58 -2.10 -16.42
CA TRP A 111 7.68 -2.80 -17.69
C TRP A 111 9.05 -3.48 -17.83
N ALA A 112 9.05 -4.80 -18.01
CA ALA A 112 10.24 -5.62 -18.05
C ALA A 112 10.12 -6.72 -19.12
N PRO A 113 10.11 -6.36 -20.42
CA PRO A 113 9.86 -7.29 -21.53
C PRO A 113 10.98 -8.33 -21.72
N THR A 114 12.14 -8.12 -21.10
CA THR A 114 13.30 -9.02 -21.19
C THR A 114 13.96 -9.16 -19.81
N PRO A 115 14.77 -10.21 -19.58
CA PRO A 115 15.50 -10.35 -18.31
C PRO A 115 16.54 -9.25 -18.05
N GLY A 116 16.98 -8.53 -19.08
CA GLY A 116 18.04 -7.52 -18.96
C GLY A 116 17.55 -6.07 -18.87
N TYR A 117 16.23 -5.85 -18.89
CA TYR A 117 15.68 -4.50 -19.03
C TYR A 117 14.48 -4.29 -18.12
N VAL A 118 14.50 -3.21 -17.35
CA VAL A 118 13.40 -2.78 -16.48
C VAL A 118 13.24 -1.28 -16.64
N GLN A 119 12.02 -0.87 -16.95
CA GLN A 119 11.64 0.53 -17.11
C GLN A 119 10.40 0.82 -16.29
N LEU A 120 10.39 1.98 -15.65
CA LEU A 120 9.27 2.46 -14.87
C LEU A 120 8.51 3.52 -15.64
N PHE A 121 7.21 3.52 -15.41
CA PHE A 121 6.29 4.53 -15.89
C PHE A 121 5.58 5.15 -14.69
N ALA A 122 5.39 6.47 -14.71
CA ALA A 122 4.65 7.15 -13.65
C ALA A 122 3.80 8.28 -14.20
N GLY A 123 2.58 8.42 -13.68
CA GLY A 123 1.73 9.56 -13.97
C GLY A 123 2.21 10.81 -13.24
N ASP A 124 2.29 11.94 -13.94
CA ASP A 124 2.66 13.23 -13.37
C ASP A 124 1.51 14.23 -13.51
N GLN A 125 0.92 14.59 -12.38
CA GLN A 125 -0.15 15.57 -12.33
C GLN A 125 0.35 17.01 -12.45
N ALA A 126 1.57 17.31 -11.98
CA ALA A 126 2.08 18.68 -11.99
C ALA A 126 2.45 19.15 -13.41
N PHE A 127 2.89 18.22 -14.26
CA PHE A 127 3.30 18.51 -15.63
C PHE A 127 2.44 17.80 -16.70
N GLU A 128 1.39 17.09 -16.31
CA GLU A 128 0.41 16.47 -17.22
C GLU A 128 1.05 15.53 -18.25
N ASN A 129 2.03 14.74 -17.81
CA ASN A 129 2.78 13.83 -18.65
C ASN A 129 2.83 12.43 -18.05
N LEU A 130 3.04 11.43 -18.92
CA LEU A 130 3.55 10.13 -18.51
C LEU A 130 5.07 10.19 -18.50
N ILE A 131 5.67 9.89 -17.36
CA ILE A 131 7.12 9.79 -17.20
C ILE A 131 7.53 8.37 -17.59
N GLN A 132 8.58 8.25 -18.39
CA GLN A 132 9.24 7.01 -18.74
C GLN A 132 10.67 7.07 -18.20
N LEU A 133 11.02 6.20 -17.25
CA LEU A 133 12.31 6.22 -16.56
C LEU A 133 13.01 4.86 -16.65
N PRO A 134 14.16 4.75 -17.33
CA PRO A 134 14.94 3.51 -17.32
C PRO A 134 15.46 3.24 -15.91
N TYR A 135 15.31 1.99 -15.44
CA TYR A 135 15.95 1.53 -14.20
C TYR A 135 17.13 0.62 -14.53
N ILE A 136 16.85 -0.55 -15.11
CA ILE A 136 17.87 -1.49 -15.58
C ILE A 136 17.91 -1.42 -17.10
N VAL A 137 19.08 -1.14 -17.66
CA VAL A 137 19.27 -0.98 -19.12
C VAL A 137 19.92 -2.18 -19.78
N ASP A 138 20.67 -2.99 -19.02
CA ASP A 138 21.31 -4.21 -19.49
C ASP A 138 21.69 -5.13 -18.30
N ILE A 139 22.24 -6.31 -18.59
CA ILE A 139 22.86 -7.20 -17.62
C ILE A 139 24.28 -7.57 -18.08
N THR A 140 25.20 -7.68 -17.12
CA THR A 140 26.54 -8.22 -17.39
C THR A 140 26.48 -9.71 -17.76
N ASP A 141 27.57 -10.25 -18.31
CA ASP A 141 27.72 -11.69 -18.59
C ASP A 141 27.52 -12.57 -17.35
N ASP A 142 27.78 -12.03 -16.15
CA ASP A 142 27.60 -12.70 -14.85
C ASP A 142 26.17 -12.52 -14.28
N GLY A 143 25.26 -11.86 -15.02
CA GLY A 143 23.87 -11.63 -14.62
C GLY A 143 23.66 -10.47 -13.65
N VAL A 144 24.67 -9.62 -13.43
CA VAL A 144 24.56 -8.40 -12.61
C VAL A 144 23.80 -7.32 -13.39
N PRO A 145 22.69 -6.75 -12.86
CA PRO A 145 21.98 -5.64 -13.49
C PRO A 145 22.86 -4.41 -13.68
N ILE A 146 22.70 -3.74 -14.82
CA ILE A 146 23.35 -2.46 -15.14
C ILE A 146 22.29 -1.38 -15.08
N GLU A 147 22.46 -0.42 -14.18
CA GLU A 147 21.57 0.73 -14.03
C GLU A 147 21.84 1.81 -15.09
N GLY A 148 20.85 2.70 -15.30
CA GLY A 148 21.02 3.86 -16.16
C GLY A 148 22.14 4.81 -15.69
N GLU A 149 22.87 5.39 -16.63
CA GLU A 149 23.92 6.37 -16.33
C GLU A 149 23.33 7.78 -16.17
N LEU A 150 23.85 8.53 -15.20
CA LEU A 150 23.59 9.96 -15.05
C LEU A 150 24.67 10.74 -15.77
N SER A 151 24.27 11.65 -16.66
CA SER A 151 25.18 12.54 -17.37
C SER A 151 24.94 14.01 -17.04
N LEU A 152 26.01 14.79 -17.16
CA LEU A 152 26.01 16.25 -16.99
C LEU A 152 26.37 16.89 -18.34
N GLY A 153 25.50 17.76 -18.82
CA GLY A 153 25.71 18.55 -20.03
C GLY A 153 26.68 19.72 -19.81
N ASP A 154 27.01 20.40 -20.91
CA ASP A 154 27.89 21.57 -20.87
C ASP A 154 27.27 22.70 -20.05
N VAL A 155 28.14 23.43 -19.32
CA VAL A 155 27.75 24.64 -18.59
C VAL A 155 27.97 25.85 -19.48
N SER A 156 26.94 26.68 -19.64
CA SER A 156 27.02 27.99 -20.28
C SER A 156 26.90 29.09 -19.23
N PHE A 157 27.60 30.21 -19.44
CA PHE A 157 27.43 31.44 -18.67
C PHE A 157 26.88 32.53 -19.57
N THR A 158 25.89 33.26 -19.07
CA THR A 158 25.30 34.41 -19.75
C THR A 158 25.45 35.65 -18.88
N ASP A 159 26.24 36.60 -19.38
CA ASP A 159 26.29 37.99 -18.93
C ASP A 159 25.03 38.71 -19.45
N ALA A 160 24.08 38.95 -18.56
CA ALA A 160 22.74 39.39 -18.94
C ALA A 160 22.64 40.90 -19.18
N ASP A 161 23.51 41.69 -18.54
CA ASP A 161 23.51 43.15 -18.63
C ASP A 161 24.64 43.71 -19.52
N GLY A 162 25.56 42.85 -19.97
CA GLY A 162 26.68 43.21 -20.82
C GLY A 162 27.81 43.91 -20.07
N SER A 163 27.93 43.68 -18.76
CA SER A 163 28.98 44.22 -17.89
C SER A 163 30.38 43.75 -18.28
N GLY A 164 30.49 42.64 -19.03
CA GLY A 164 31.73 41.99 -19.41
C GLY A 164 32.22 40.97 -18.37
N ASP A 165 31.33 40.56 -17.45
CA ASP A 165 31.64 39.61 -16.39
C ASP A 165 31.99 38.22 -16.94
N GLN A 166 32.80 37.49 -16.17
CA GLN A 166 33.30 36.17 -16.53
C GLN A 166 33.28 35.27 -15.31
N ALA A 167 32.12 34.71 -15.03
CA ALA A 167 31.96 33.69 -14.00
C ALA A 167 32.09 32.27 -14.59
N SER A 168 32.46 31.30 -13.77
CA SER A 168 32.50 29.88 -14.14
C SER A 168 32.00 28.98 -13.01
N LEU A 169 31.33 27.87 -13.37
CA LEU A 169 31.06 26.77 -12.45
C LEU A 169 32.21 25.76 -12.51
N VAL A 170 32.74 25.40 -11.36
CA VAL A 170 33.78 24.37 -11.22
C VAL A 170 33.36 23.33 -10.19
N ALA A 171 34.03 22.17 -10.22
CA ALA A 171 33.74 21.05 -9.31
C ALA A 171 32.26 20.65 -9.32
N MET A 172 31.65 20.67 -10.51
CA MET A 172 30.29 20.19 -10.73
C MET A 172 30.21 18.71 -10.36
N GLU A 173 29.27 18.36 -9.48
CA GLU A 173 28.97 17.01 -9.05
C GLU A 173 27.45 16.80 -9.15
N VAL A 174 27.08 15.70 -9.77
CA VAL A 174 25.71 15.18 -9.84
C VAL A 174 25.72 13.77 -9.30
N LYS A 175 24.63 13.33 -8.67
CA LYS A 175 24.61 12.06 -7.96
C LYS A 175 23.45 11.20 -8.43
N LEU A 176 23.78 9.96 -8.84
CA LEU A 176 22.78 8.95 -9.15
C LEU A 176 21.87 8.75 -7.94
N GLY A 177 20.58 8.66 -8.23
CA GLY A 177 19.50 8.53 -7.27
C GLY A 177 18.99 9.82 -6.63
N TYR A 178 19.55 10.97 -7.01
CA TYR A 178 19.10 12.30 -6.53
C TYR A 178 18.82 13.25 -7.69
N THR A 179 19.64 13.22 -8.74
CA THR A 179 19.53 14.12 -9.89
C THR A 179 18.63 13.53 -10.99
N SER A 180 17.61 14.25 -11.42
CA SER A 180 16.72 13.89 -12.55
C SER A 180 17.17 14.48 -13.89
N THR A 181 16.60 14.01 -15.01
CA THR A 181 16.72 14.70 -16.31
C THR A 181 15.99 16.04 -16.27
N GLU A 182 16.75 17.14 -16.30
CA GLU A 182 16.21 18.50 -16.31
C GLU A 182 17.26 19.55 -16.71
N THR A 183 16.80 20.78 -16.95
CA THR A 183 17.69 21.95 -17.11
C THR A 183 17.78 22.72 -15.80
N TRP A 184 18.97 23.11 -15.42
CA TRP A 184 19.27 23.89 -14.24
C TRP A 184 19.68 25.30 -14.61
N LYS A 185 19.16 26.27 -13.87
CA LYS A 185 19.53 27.67 -13.95
C LYS A 185 20.08 28.16 -12.61
N VAL A 186 21.26 28.75 -12.63
CA VAL A 186 21.91 29.33 -11.44
C VAL A 186 22.05 30.83 -11.65
N THR A 187 21.16 31.62 -11.04
CA THR A 187 21.06 33.07 -11.28
C THR A 187 21.62 33.87 -10.10
N PHE A 188 22.43 34.89 -10.38
CA PHE A 188 22.92 35.82 -9.37
C PHE A 188 21.87 36.91 -9.09
N ASP A 189 21.45 37.07 -7.83
CA ASP A 189 20.44 38.06 -7.43
C ASP A 189 21.03 39.39 -6.93
N GLY A 190 22.34 39.57 -7.10
CA GLY A 190 23.09 40.73 -6.60
C GLY A 190 23.79 40.49 -5.26
N ASP A 191 23.42 39.44 -4.52
CA ASP A 191 24.07 39.04 -3.27
C ASP A 191 24.50 37.56 -3.30
N VAL A 192 23.60 36.67 -3.71
CA VAL A 192 23.81 35.22 -3.75
C VAL A 192 23.36 34.61 -5.07
N TRP A 193 23.82 33.39 -5.32
CA TRP A 193 23.40 32.57 -6.46
C TRP A 193 22.22 31.68 -6.06
N ARG A 194 21.16 31.70 -6.87
CA ARG A 194 19.95 30.89 -6.68
C ARG A 194 19.88 29.80 -7.74
N THR A 195 19.74 28.56 -7.28
CA THR A 195 19.65 27.38 -8.15
C THR A 195 18.20 26.94 -8.31
N GLU A 196 17.77 26.78 -9.55
CA GLU A 196 16.42 26.35 -9.91
C GLU A 196 16.50 25.31 -11.03
N GLY A 197 15.84 24.17 -10.83
CA GLY A 197 15.70 23.13 -11.84
C GLY A 197 14.34 23.20 -12.53
N SER A 198 14.28 22.89 -13.82
CA SER A 198 13.03 22.92 -14.58
C SER A 198 11.99 21.89 -14.13
N ARG A 199 12.40 20.89 -13.34
CA ARG A 199 11.54 19.85 -12.74
C ARG A 199 11.72 19.71 -11.24
N SER A 200 12.80 20.23 -10.68
CA SER A 200 13.03 20.27 -9.23
C SER A 200 12.60 21.59 -8.58
N GLY A 201 12.28 22.60 -9.39
CA GLY A 201 11.95 23.93 -8.92
C GLY A 201 13.13 24.61 -8.22
N LYS A 202 12.83 25.66 -7.47
CA LYS A 202 13.84 26.41 -6.72
C LYS A 202 14.33 25.63 -5.49
N LEU A 203 15.64 25.55 -5.33
CA LEU A 203 16.27 24.97 -4.14
C LEU A 203 16.31 25.99 -2.99
N ALA A 204 16.21 25.50 -1.75
CA ALA A 204 16.22 26.35 -0.56
C ALA A 204 17.63 26.87 -0.24
N ALA A 205 18.65 26.05 -0.50
CA ALA A 205 20.04 26.46 -0.36
C ALA A 205 20.44 27.51 -1.42
N THR A 206 21.26 28.48 -1.02
CA THR A 206 21.86 29.48 -1.91
C THR A 206 23.36 29.25 -2.03
N ALA A 207 23.92 29.56 -3.20
CA ALA A 207 25.36 29.48 -3.45
C ALA A 207 26.02 30.85 -3.26
N GLU A 208 27.26 30.84 -2.76
CA GLU A 208 28.11 32.03 -2.63
C GLU A 208 29.37 31.83 -3.48
N THR A 209 29.89 32.90 -4.07
CA THR A 209 31.11 32.84 -4.89
C THR A 209 32.29 32.35 -4.04
N TRP A 210 33.08 31.42 -4.59
CA TRP A 210 34.23 30.75 -3.97
C TRP A 210 33.90 29.79 -2.81
N ILE A 211 32.62 29.58 -2.51
CA ILE A 211 32.18 28.67 -1.45
C ILE A 211 31.54 27.43 -2.11
N PRO A 212 31.96 26.20 -1.73
CA PRO A 212 31.31 25.00 -2.22
C PRO A 212 29.83 24.96 -1.86
N TYR A 213 29.00 24.92 -2.90
CA TYR A 213 27.56 24.77 -2.81
C TYR A 213 27.18 23.29 -2.88
N VAL A 214 26.21 22.90 -2.06
CA VAL A 214 25.57 21.60 -2.09
C VAL A 214 24.08 21.84 -2.00
N GLY A 215 23.35 21.51 -3.06
CA GLY A 215 21.90 21.64 -3.10
C GLY A 215 21.21 20.74 -2.08
N ASP A 216 19.91 20.99 -1.89
CA ASP A 216 19.07 20.14 -1.07
C ASP A 216 19.18 18.68 -1.54
N GLU A 217 19.32 17.75 -0.60
CA GLU A 217 19.53 16.31 -0.86
C GLU A 217 20.74 15.96 -1.74
N ARG A 218 21.61 16.94 -2.04
CA ARG A 218 22.73 16.82 -2.98
C ARG A 218 22.32 16.55 -4.43
N VAL A 219 21.16 17.05 -4.86
CA VAL A 219 20.71 16.95 -6.26
C VAL A 219 21.72 17.53 -7.25
N VAL A 220 22.41 18.61 -6.89
CA VAL A 220 23.57 19.16 -7.59
C VAL A 220 24.54 19.79 -6.59
N ALA A 221 25.84 19.78 -6.88
CA ALA A 221 26.85 20.50 -6.12
C ALA A 221 27.87 21.14 -7.08
N PHE A 222 28.38 22.31 -6.72
CA PHE A 222 29.34 23.06 -7.54
C PHE A 222 30.02 24.17 -6.72
N THR A 223 30.99 24.86 -7.30
CA THR A 223 31.54 26.12 -6.78
C THR A 223 31.53 27.18 -7.86
N VAL A 224 31.05 28.38 -7.56
CA VAL A 224 31.07 29.50 -8.50
C VAL A 224 32.38 30.28 -8.35
N HIS A 225 33.09 30.53 -9.44
CA HIS A 225 34.26 31.39 -9.50
C HIS A 225 33.98 32.62 -10.39
N GLY A 226 34.72 33.70 -10.17
CA GLY A 226 34.63 34.92 -10.99
C GLY A 226 33.74 36.01 -10.40
N ALA A 227 33.46 37.05 -11.20
CA ALA A 227 32.55 38.15 -10.87
C ALA A 227 31.27 38.02 -11.71
N ALA A 228 30.17 38.55 -11.18
CA ALA A 228 28.86 38.58 -11.83
C ALA A 228 28.07 39.81 -11.36
N THR A 229 27.16 40.26 -12.21
CA THR A 229 26.17 41.30 -11.98
C THR A 229 24.77 40.72 -11.79
N GLU A 230 23.89 41.46 -11.11
CA GLU A 230 22.52 41.01 -10.86
C GLU A 230 21.82 40.64 -12.18
N GLY A 231 21.31 39.42 -12.26
CA GLY A 231 20.66 38.88 -13.45
C GLY A 231 21.53 37.95 -14.29
N ASP A 232 22.85 37.93 -14.08
CA ASP A 232 23.73 36.95 -14.72
C ASP A 232 23.41 35.53 -14.28
N TYR A 233 23.63 34.57 -15.17
CA TYR A 233 23.29 33.19 -14.85
C TYR A 233 24.11 32.14 -15.58
N PHE A 234 24.14 30.94 -14.99
CA PHE A 234 24.55 29.72 -15.65
C PHE A 234 23.37 28.88 -16.06
N GLU A 235 23.52 28.14 -17.15
CA GLU A 235 22.62 27.06 -17.56
C GLU A 235 23.41 25.78 -17.84
N PHE A 236 22.85 24.65 -17.41
CA PHE A 236 23.35 23.31 -17.73
C PHE A 236 22.21 22.30 -17.67
N ALA A 237 22.39 21.13 -18.29
CA ALA A 237 21.41 20.05 -18.25
C ALA A 237 21.97 18.84 -17.50
N THR A 238 21.09 18.09 -16.85
CA THR A 238 21.37 16.76 -16.31
C THR A 238 20.48 15.75 -17.01
N ASP A 239 20.93 14.51 -17.16
CA ASP A 239 20.16 13.47 -17.83
C ASP A 239 20.37 12.10 -17.17
N ASN A 240 19.31 11.54 -16.59
CA ASN A 240 19.23 10.17 -16.09
C ASN A 240 18.44 9.23 -17.01
N GLY A 241 18.18 9.65 -18.26
CA GLY A 241 17.41 8.91 -19.25
C GLY A 241 15.89 9.06 -19.13
N LEU A 242 15.40 9.91 -18.22
CA LEU A 242 13.96 10.18 -18.10
C LEU A 242 13.42 10.86 -19.36
N VAL A 243 12.31 10.32 -19.87
CA VAL A 243 11.58 10.86 -21.02
C VAL A 243 10.16 11.22 -20.60
N GLU A 244 9.70 12.40 -21.01
CA GLU A 244 8.30 12.82 -20.84
C GLU A 244 7.49 12.48 -22.09
N ARG A 245 6.35 11.84 -21.90
CA ARG A 245 5.42 11.46 -22.95
C ARG A 245 4.10 12.19 -22.74
N ASN A 246 3.73 13.00 -23.72
CA ASN A 246 2.38 13.56 -23.76
C ASN A 246 1.40 12.45 -24.14
N VAL A 247 0.52 12.10 -23.22
CA VAL A 247 -0.54 11.09 -23.41
C VAL A 247 -1.93 11.70 -23.57
N GLY A 248 -2.01 13.02 -23.78
CA GLY A 248 -3.24 13.77 -24.00
C GLY A 248 -4.02 14.12 -22.73
N GLY A 249 -3.34 14.26 -21.59
CA GLY A 249 -3.95 14.63 -20.31
C GLY A 249 -3.15 14.11 -19.11
N VAL A 250 -3.74 14.19 -17.92
CA VAL A 250 -3.10 13.75 -16.67
C VAL A 250 -3.30 12.25 -16.45
N PRO A 251 -2.24 11.42 -16.41
CA PRO A 251 -2.40 10.02 -16.04
C PRO A 251 -2.79 9.89 -14.56
N LEU A 252 -3.86 9.16 -14.27
CA LEU A 252 -4.42 8.96 -12.94
C LEU A 252 -4.15 7.55 -12.39
N ALA A 253 -4.23 6.54 -13.26
CA ALA A 253 -3.96 5.15 -12.93
C ALA A 253 -3.20 4.48 -14.08
N LEU A 254 -2.26 3.60 -13.75
CA LEU A 254 -1.46 2.84 -14.71
C LEU A 254 -1.51 1.37 -14.30
N SER A 255 -1.59 0.48 -15.29
CA SER A 255 -1.46 -0.94 -15.04
C SER A 255 -0.80 -1.63 -16.24
N THR A 256 0.30 -2.35 -16.02
CA THR A 256 1.01 -3.05 -17.08
C THR A 256 0.29 -4.35 -17.42
N ASP A 257 0.08 -4.59 -18.71
CA ASP A 257 -0.43 -5.86 -19.22
C ASP A 257 0.44 -7.02 -18.72
N PRO A 258 -0.12 -8.13 -18.19
CA PRO A 258 0.65 -9.29 -17.72
C PRO A 258 1.63 -9.84 -18.76
N THR A 259 1.31 -9.68 -20.06
CA THR A 259 2.17 -10.08 -21.19
C THR A 259 3.31 -9.11 -21.49
N GLN A 260 3.40 -7.99 -20.77
CA GLN A 260 4.36 -6.91 -20.98
C GLN A 260 4.25 -6.26 -22.37
N SER A 261 3.10 -6.35 -23.04
CA SER A 261 2.93 -5.83 -24.40
C SER A 261 2.54 -4.35 -24.43
N ARG A 262 1.84 -3.85 -23.40
CA ARG A 262 1.28 -2.49 -23.31
C ARG A 262 1.02 -2.09 -21.86
N ILE A 263 0.69 -0.81 -21.66
CA ILE A 263 0.24 -0.27 -20.38
C ILE A 263 -1.17 0.31 -20.57
N ALA A 264 -2.10 -0.12 -19.72
CA ALA A 264 -3.42 0.50 -19.60
C ALA A 264 -3.32 1.77 -18.75
N MET A 265 -4.00 2.84 -19.17
CA MET A 265 -3.95 4.11 -18.47
C MET A 265 -5.34 4.74 -18.36
N VAL A 266 -5.71 5.16 -17.15
CA VAL A 266 -6.76 6.16 -16.97
C VAL A 266 -6.12 7.54 -17.07
N VAL A 267 -6.59 8.37 -18.00
CA VAL A 267 -6.06 9.72 -18.24
C VAL A 267 -7.20 10.72 -18.14
N HIS A 268 -7.05 11.78 -17.32
CA HIS A 268 -7.96 12.92 -17.36
C HIS A 268 -7.71 13.73 -18.65
N ASP A 269 -8.59 13.57 -19.63
CA ASP A 269 -8.51 14.28 -20.90
C ASP A 269 -8.99 15.72 -20.74
N GLU A 270 -8.12 16.69 -20.99
CA GLU A 270 -8.46 18.11 -20.82
C GLU A 270 -9.52 18.62 -21.79
N ASN A 271 -9.61 18.04 -23.00
CA ASN A 271 -10.56 18.49 -24.02
C ASN A 271 -11.97 18.01 -23.69
N LEU A 272 -12.08 16.81 -23.13
CA LEU A 272 -13.34 16.22 -22.70
C LEU A 272 -13.70 16.59 -21.25
N ASP A 273 -12.73 17.07 -20.47
CA ASP A 273 -12.79 17.33 -19.03
C ASP A 273 -13.34 16.12 -18.24
N GLN A 274 -12.85 14.93 -18.58
CA GLN A 274 -13.22 13.68 -17.93
C GLN A 274 -12.12 12.62 -18.07
N PRO A 275 -12.06 11.63 -17.16
CA PRO A 275 -11.16 10.50 -17.32
C PRO A 275 -11.57 9.62 -18.51
N VAL A 276 -10.58 9.13 -19.24
CA VAL A 276 -10.73 8.20 -20.37
C VAL A 276 -9.69 7.08 -20.25
N LEU A 277 -10.03 5.91 -20.79
CA LEU A 277 -9.10 4.78 -20.87
C LEU A 277 -8.29 4.85 -22.16
N ARG A 278 -6.97 4.83 -22.06
CA ARG A 278 -6.02 4.82 -23.18
C ARG A 278 -5.02 3.67 -23.02
N TRP A 279 -4.43 3.26 -24.13
CA TRP A 279 -3.33 2.30 -24.14
C TRP A 279 -2.03 3.01 -24.49
N PHE A 280 -0.95 2.62 -23.84
CA PHE A 280 0.40 3.07 -24.15
C PHE A 280 1.25 1.89 -24.59
N ASP A 281 1.89 2.03 -25.75
CA ASP A 281 2.89 1.08 -26.23
C ASP A 281 4.28 1.53 -25.75
N PRO A 282 4.90 0.80 -24.80
CA PRO A 282 6.19 1.17 -24.23
C PRO A 282 7.35 1.07 -25.24
N LEU A 283 7.21 0.29 -26.32
CA LEU A 283 8.24 0.15 -27.35
C LEU A 283 8.26 1.34 -28.30
N SER A 284 7.09 1.73 -28.82
CA SER A 284 7.00 2.90 -29.71
C SER A 284 6.99 4.23 -28.95
N GLY A 285 6.64 4.20 -27.65
CA GLY A 285 6.47 5.39 -26.83
C GLY A 285 5.27 6.23 -27.24
N THR A 286 4.23 5.58 -27.77
CA THR A 286 3.01 6.23 -28.26
C THR A 286 1.79 5.75 -27.49
N ALA A 287 0.88 6.68 -27.20
CA ALA A 287 -0.45 6.36 -26.72
C ALA A 287 -1.38 6.15 -27.92
N THR A 288 -2.18 5.09 -27.91
CA THR A 288 -3.24 4.87 -28.90
C THR A 288 -4.56 5.46 -28.42
N ASP A 289 -5.50 5.55 -29.35
CA ASP A 289 -6.83 6.10 -29.10
C ASP A 289 -7.60 5.40 -27.98
N GLN A 290 -8.61 6.13 -27.48
CA GLN A 290 -9.48 5.76 -26.36
C GLN A 290 -10.20 4.41 -26.58
N ALA A 291 -10.27 3.59 -25.53
CA ALA A 291 -11.10 2.39 -25.55
C ALA A 291 -12.59 2.76 -25.72
N GLY A 292 -13.34 1.99 -26.48
CA GLY A 292 -14.74 2.28 -26.83
C GLY A 292 -15.74 2.11 -25.69
N LEU A 293 -15.52 2.74 -24.53
CA LEU A 293 -16.44 2.78 -23.39
C LEU A 293 -17.65 3.69 -23.70
N ALA A 294 -18.69 3.64 -22.85
CA ALA A 294 -19.85 4.51 -23.00
C ALA A 294 -19.47 6.01 -22.91
N PRO A 295 -20.19 6.93 -23.57
CA PRO A 295 -19.83 8.36 -23.60
C PRO A 295 -19.78 9.05 -22.24
N ASP A 296 -20.56 8.57 -21.27
CA ASP A 296 -20.65 9.05 -19.89
C ASP A 296 -19.79 8.24 -18.90
N SER A 297 -19.02 7.27 -19.41
CA SER A 297 -18.04 6.54 -18.63
C SER A 297 -16.97 7.45 -18.04
N LYS A 298 -16.64 7.19 -16.78
CA LYS A 298 -15.53 7.81 -16.05
C LYS A 298 -14.66 6.70 -15.45
N PRO A 299 -13.85 6.01 -16.27
CA PRO A 299 -12.97 4.95 -15.80
C PRO A 299 -12.09 5.46 -14.66
N HIS A 300 -11.84 4.61 -13.65
CA HIS A 300 -11.15 5.02 -12.43
C HIS A 300 -10.03 4.08 -12.00
N ARG A 301 -10.34 2.84 -11.64
CA ARG A 301 -9.36 1.82 -11.25
C ARG A 301 -9.22 0.75 -12.33
N LEU A 302 -8.04 0.12 -12.34
CA LEU A 302 -7.63 -0.86 -13.33
C LEU A 302 -7.11 -2.10 -12.60
N THR A 303 -7.60 -3.28 -12.95
CA THR A 303 -7.03 -4.56 -12.51
C THR A 303 -6.97 -5.53 -13.69
N TRP A 304 -6.04 -6.46 -13.68
CA TRP A 304 -6.01 -7.57 -14.64
C TRP A 304 -6.51 -8.84 -13.97
N ASP A 305 -7.29 -9.65 -14.69
CA ASP A 305 -7.61 -11.00 -14.24
C ASP A 305 -6.50 -12.01 -14.62
N GLU A 306 -6.64 -13.25 -14.17
CA GLU A 306 -5.66 -14.32 -14.39
C GLU A 306 -5.54 -14.74 -15.87
N GLU A 307 -6.52 -14.39 -16.71
CA GLU A 307 -6.52 -14.65 -18.15
C GLU A 307 -5.94 -13.50 -18.97
N GLY A 308 -5.68 -12.36 -18.33
CA GLY A 308 -5.11 -11.17 -18.98
C GLY A 308 -6.15 -10.25 -19.58
N HIS A 309 -7.41 -10.31 -19.14
CA HIS A 309 -8.41 -9.28 -19.44
C HIS A 309 -8.26 -8.10 -18.47
N LEU A 310 -8.42 -6.89 -19.00
CA LEU A 310 -8.41 -5.68 -18.18
C LEU A 310 -9.82 -5.39 -17.66
N TRP A 311 -9.94 -5.27 -16.35
CA TRP A 311 -11.15 -4.84 -15.67
C TRP A 311 -11.03 -3.40 -15.19
N VAL A 312 -12.10 -2.62 -15.39
CA VAL A 312 -12.11 -1.18 -15.16
C VAL A 312 -13.35 -0.77 -14.37
N SER A 313 -13.15 -0.12 -13.22
CA SER A 313 -14.23 0.52 -12.48
C SER A 313 -14.62 1.87 -13.10
N ASP A 314 -15.87 2.30 -12.92
CA ASP A 314 -16.44 3.49 -13.55
C ASP A 314 -17.20 4.37 -12.54
N LEU A 315 -16.66 5.55 -12.25
CA LEU A 315 -17.23 6.50 -11.28
C LEU A 315 -18.44 7.30 -11.81
N GLY A 316 -18.71 7.22 -13.11
CA GLY A 316 -19.71 8.00 -13.82
C GLY A 316 -20.90 7.16 -14.28
N TYR A 317 -20.62 5.92 -14.67
CA TYR A 317 -21.57 5.00 -15.27
C TYR A 317 -21.75 3.75 -14.39
N GLY A 318 -22.97 3.23 -14.33
CA GLY A 318 -23.30 2.06 -13.51
C GLY A 318 -22.85 0.76 -14.15
N ALA A 319 -21.54 0.53 -14.23
CA ALA A 319 -20.97 -0.72 -14.72
C ALA A 319 -19.55 -0.95 -14.20
N VAL A 320 -19.06 -2.16 -14.43
CA VAL A 320 -17.63 -2.42 -14.60
C VAL A 320 -17.40 -2.86 -16.05
N TRP A 321 -16.22 -2.58 -16.59
CA TRP A 321 -15.87 -2.91 -17.96
C TRP A 321 -14.80 -4.00 -17.98
N GLU A 322 -15.02 -5.05 -18.76
CA GLU A 322 -14.03 -6.06 -19.08
C GLU A 322 -13.51 -5.82 -20.51
N ILE A 323 -12.20 -5.87 -20.70
CA ILE A 323 -11.57 -5.61 -21.99
C ILE A 323 -10.62 -6.74 -22.36
N ASP A 324 -11.01 -7.50 -23.37
CA ASP A 324 -10.21 -8.54 -24.02
C ASP A 324 -9.68 -8.02 -25.37
N GLY A 325 -8.39 -7.68 -25.40
CA GLY A 325 -7.75 -7.12 -26.59
C GLY A 325 -8.37 -5.79 -27.03
N THR A 326 -9.31 -5.86 -27.99
CA THR A 326 -10.11 -4.72 -28.50
C THR A 326 -11.61 -4.85 -28.20
N GLN A 327 -12.05 -5.99 -27.71
CA GLN A 327 -13.45 -6.22 -27.33
C GLN A 327 -13.68 -5.59 -25.95
N VAL A 328 -14.74 -4.80 -25.83
CA VAL A 328 -15.19 -4.22 -24.56
C VAL A 328 -16.51 -4.89 -24.20
N ILE A 329 -16.57 -5.46 -23.01
CA ILE A 329 -17.75 -6.10 -22.42
C ILE A 329 -18.21 -5.22 -21.26
N GLU A 330 -19.50 -4.90 -21.26
CA GLU A 330 -20.15 -4.13 -20.19
C GLU A 330 -20.79 -5.11 -19.21
N HIS A 331 -20.44 -4.99 -17.92
CA HIS A 331 -21.13 -5.69 -16.84
C HIS A 331 -21.99 -4.67 -16.08
N PRO A 332 -23.31 -4.60 -16.37
CA PRO A 332 -24.17 -3.55 -15.85
C PRO A 332 -24.41 -3.71 -14.35
N LEU A 333 -24.39 -2.59 -13.64
CA LEU A 333 -24.60 -2.51 -12.20
C LEU A 333 -25.60 -1.39 -11.85
N PRO A 334 -26.31 -1.48 -10.71
CA PRO A 334 -27.30 -0.46 -10.37
C PRO A 334 -26.68 0.88 -9.91
N TRP A 335 -25.35 0.96 -9.78
CA TRP A 335 -24.61 2.11 -9.27
C TRP A 335 -23.22 2.23 -9.94
N PRO A 336 -22.66 3.44 -10.02
CA PRO A 336 -21.24 3.62 -10.37
C PRO A 336 -20.31 2.96 -9.37
N THR A 337 -19.12 2.61 -9.83
CA THR A 337 -18.15 1.77 -9.10
C THR A 337 -16.87 2.55 -8.80
N LEU A 338 -16.39 2.42 -7.57
CA LEU A 338 -15.12 2.96 -7.10
C LEU A 338 -13.97 2.03 -7.52
N ASP A 339 -14.12 0.74 -7.28
CA ASP A 339 -13.04 -0.22 -7.47
C ASP A 339 -13.56 -1.60 -7.86
N VAL A 340 -12.70 -2.41 -8.46
CA VAL A 340 -13.00 -3.78 -8.89
C VAL A 340 -11.77 -4.67 -8.75
N ALA A 341 -11.96 -5.86 -8.19
CA ALA A 341 -10.97 -6.94 -8.15
C ALA A 341 -11.61 -8.23 -8.67
N VAL A 342 -10.85 -9.06 -9.38
CA VAL A 342 -11.40 -10.26 -10.04
C VAL A 342 -10.62 -11.49 -9.65
N LEU A 343 -11.34 -12.55 -9.26
CA LEU A 343 -10.81 -13.88 -9.03
C LEU A 343 -11.54 -14.85 -9.96
N GLN A 344 -10.78 -15.75 -10.59
CA GLN A 344 -11.30 -16.68 -11.58
C GLN A 344 -10.71 -18.08 -11.38
N SER A 345 -11.56 -19.08 -11.17
CA SER A 345 -11.21 -20.51 -11.24
C SER A 345 -11.84 -21.15 -12.47
N ASP A 346 -11.52 -22.42 -12.71
CA ASP A 346 -12.09 -23.24 -13.78
C ASP A 346 -13.64 -23.21 -13.83
N ASP A 347 -14.30 -23.04 -12.67
CA ASP A 347 -15.75 -23.13 -12.55
C ASP A 347 -16.43 -21.83 -12.09
N ILE A 348 -15.67 -20.81 -11.68
CA ILE A 348 -16.21 -19.59 -11.04
C ILE A 348 -15.43 -18.37 -11.52
N ARG A 349 -16.13 -17.37 -12.05
CA ARG A 349 -15.57 -16.06 -12.38
C ARG A 349 -16.28 -14.97 -11.59
N ARG A 350 -15.59 -14.36 -10.62
CA ARG A 350 -16.18 -13.39 -9.70
C ARG A 350 -15.48 -12.05 -9.75
N ALA A 351 -16.26 -11.00 -9.98
CA ALA A 351 -15.83 -9.63 -9.80
C ALA A 351 -16.33 -9.11 -8.44
N PHE A 352 -15.41 -8.72 -7.58
CA PHE A 352 -15.66 -7.99 -6.35
C PHE A 352 -15.72 -6.52 -6.67
N VAL A 353 -16.84 -5.87 -6.37
CA VAL A 353 -17.12 -4.51 -6.80
C VAL A 353 -17.41 -3.63 -5.61
N VAL A 354 -16.69 -2.51 -5.52
CA VAL A 354 -16.93 -1.47 -4.54
C VAL A 354 -17.79 -0.38 -5.19
N PRO A 355 -19.02 -0.11 -4.72
CA PRO A 355 -19.81 1.02 -5.20
C PRO A 355 -19.09 2.35 -4.93
N LYS A 356 -19.47 3.40 -5.64
CA LYS A 356 -18.93 4.75 -5.46
C LYS A 356 -19.07 5.30 -4.03
N ASP A 357 -19.99 4.78 -3.22
CA ASP A 357 -20.11 5.16 -1.81
C ASP A 357 -18.95 4.66 -0.94
N GLY A 358 -18.17 3.69 -1.44
CA GLY A 358 -16.98 3.14 -0.82
C GLY A 358 -17.23 2.42 0.49
N ARG A 359 -18.42 1.88 0.76
CA ARG A 359 -18.76 1.31 2.09
C ARG A 359 -19.18 -0.15 2.08
N SER A 360 -19.37 -0.71 0.90
CA SER A 360 -19.81 -2.09 0.75
C SER A 360 -19.05 -2.76 -0.38
N ILE A 361 -19.01 -4.09 -0.35
CA ILE A 361 -18.46 -4.92 -1.41
C ILE A 361 -19.58 -5.83 -1.91
N TRP A 362 -19.84 -5.77 -3.21
CA TRP A 362 -20.74 -6.65 -3.92
C TRP A 362 -19.94 -7.69 -4.68
N ILE A 363 -20.53 -8.87 -4.88
CA ILE A 363 -19.96 -9.89 -5.77
C ILE A 363 -20.86 -10.01 -6.98
N LEU A 364 -20.26 -9.90 -8.15
CA LEU A 364 -20.87 -10.14 -9.44
C LEU A 364 -20.31 -11.46 -10.00
N ASP A 365 -21.20 -12.36 -10.39
CA ASP A 365 -20.85 -13.48 -11.27
C ASP A 365 -20.63 -12.93 -12.68
N ALA A 366 -19.39 -12.93 -13.15
CA ALA A 366 -19.00 -12.28 -14.40
C ALA A 366 -19.50 -13.03 -15.65
N ASP A 367 -19.93 -14.28 -15.52
CA ASP A 367 -20.47 -15.07 -16.63
C ASP A 367 -21.97 -14.84 -16.83
N THR A 368 -22.69 -14.52 -15.75
CA THR A 368 -24.16 -14.37 -15.74
C THR A 368 -24.65 -12.93 -15.53
N ASP A 369 -23.76 -12.02 -15.13
CA ASP A 369 -24.08 -10.66 -14.68
C ASP A 369 -25.05 -10.61 -13.48
N GLU A 370 -25.14 -11.70 -12.71
CA GLU A 370 -25.97 -11.75 -11.50
C GLU A 370 -25.16 -11.38 -10.26
N LEU A 371 -25.75 -10.52 -9.42
CA LEU A 371 -25.18 -10.21 -8.11
C LEU A 371 -25.41 -11.39 -7.16
N ILE A 372 -24.35 -11.80 -6.46
CA ILE A 372 -24.38 -12.89 -5.49
C ILE A 372 -24.75 -12.31 -4.11
N ASP A 373 -25.73 -12.93 -3.46
CA ASP A 373 -26.14 -12.58 -2.11
C ASP A 373 -25.17 -13.16 -1.07
N ILE A 374 -24.45 -12.29 -0.37
CA ILE A 374 -23.48 -12.68 0.65
C ILE A 374 -24.19 -12.99 1.98
N ASN A 375 -25.31 -12.32 2.26
CA ASN A 375 -26.08 -12.51 3.49
C ASN A 375 -27.44 -13.14 3.23
N THR A 376 -27.42 -14.45 2.99
CA THR A 376 -28.60 -15.28 2.76
C THR A 376 -29.60 -15.35 3.94
N GLN A 377 -29.28 -14.75 5.08
CA GLN A 377 -30.23 -14.65 6.21
C GLN A 377 -31.22 -13.50 6.04
N GLN A 378 -30.95 -12.55 5.14
CA GLN A 378 -31.85 -11.46 4.81
C GLN A 378 -32.55 -11.71 3.48
N GLU A 379 -33.73 -11.11 3.29
CA GLU A 379 -34.42 -11.18 2.01
C GLU A 379 -33.76 -10.22 0.99
N GLY A 380 -33.52 -10.72 -0.23
CA GLY A 380 -32.90 -9.96 -1.31
C GLY A 380 -31.38 -10.07 -1.31
N ILE A 381 -30.75 -9.48 -2.33
CA ILE A 381 -29.29 -9.56 -2.53
C ILE A 381 -28.61 -8.53 -1.65
N GLN A 382 -27.80 -8.99 -0.70
CA GLN A 382 -27.08 -8.12 0.23
C GLN A 382 -25.58 -8.10 -0.05
N PRO A 383 -24.93 -6.93 0.08
CA PRO A 383 -23.48 -6.84 0.03
C PRO A 383 -22.84 -7.15 1.38
N MET A 384 -21.51 -7.23 1.39
CA MET A 384 -20.73 -7.15 2.61
C MET A 384 -20.52 -5.69 3.00
N ASN A 385 -20.91 -5.30 4.22
CA ASN A 385 -20.72 -3.95 4.73
C ASN A 385 -19.40 -3.87 5.52
N THR A 386 -18.61 -2.83 5.31
CA THR A 386 -17.28 -2.70 5.95
C THR A 386 -17.27 -1.77 7.15
N HIS A 387 -18.36 -1.03 7.39
CA HIS A 387 -18.51 -0.01 8.45
C HIS A 387 -17.42 1.09 8.47
N SER A 388 -16.50 1.09 7.49
CA SER A 388 -15.42 2.03 7.26
C SER A 388 -15.32 2.26 5.76
N PRO A 389 -15.00 3.48 5.29
CA PRO A 389 -14.68 3.67 3.87
C PRO A 389 -13.57 2.72 3.40
N ILE A 390 -13.77 2.11 2.25
CA ILE A 390 -12.83 1.28 1.51
C ILE A 390 -11.95 2.21 0.67
N LEU A 391 -10.63 1.99 0.73
CA LEU A 391 -9.66 2.80 -0.01
C LEU A 391 -9.21 2.10 -1.30
N GLY A 392 -9.05 0.78 -1.25
CA GLY A 392 -8.86 -0.06 -2.43
C GLY A 392 -9.07 -1.55 -2.15
N ILE A 393 -9.26 -2.32 -3.21
CA ILE A 393 -9.31 -3.79 -3.18
C ILE A 393 -8.34 -4.40 -4.19
N GLU A 394 -7.83 -5.59 -3.90
CA GLU A 394 -6.88 -6.28 -4.77
C GLU A 394 -7.06 -7.79 -4.70
N ALA A 395 -7.03 -8.45 -5.86
CA ALA A 395 -7.18 -9.90 -5.97
C ALA A 395 -5.89 -10.64 -5.58
N MET A 396 -6.01 -11.65 -4.73
CA MET A 396 -4.90 -12.53 -4.37
C MET A 396 -5.07 -13.89 -5.06
N ALA A 397 -4.53 -13.98 -6.27
CA ALA A 397 -4.69 -15.14 -7.15
C ALA A 397 -4.07 -16.44 -6.62
N VAL A 398 -3.04 -16.37 -5.77
CA VAL A 398 -2.45 -17.58 -5.17
C VAL A 398 -3.23 -17.96 -3.91
N PRO A 399 -3.79 -19.18 -3.84
CA PRO A 399 -4.50 -19.61 -2.65
C PRO A 399 -3.57 -19.73 -1.45
N TRP A 400 -4.11 -19.55 -0.25
CA TRP A 400 -3.36 -19.61 1.01
C TRP A 400 -4.18 -20.22 2.14
N GLU A 401 -3.45 -20.62 3.19
CA GLU A 401 -4.01 -21.27 4.36
C GLU A 401 -4.72 -20.26 5.27
N PHE A 402 -6.06 -20.32 5.31
CA PHE A 402 -6.85 -19.48 6.21
C PHE A 402 -6.60 -19.87 7.68
N PRO A 403 -6.65 -18.92 8.62
CA PRO A 403 -6.42 -19.22 10.05
C PRO A 403 -7.48 -20.15 10.62
N GLU A 404 -8.68 -20.12 10.04
CA GLU A 404 -9.77 -21.03 10.35
C GLU A 404 -9.37 -22.50 10.14
N SER A 405 -9.83 -23.35 11.05
CA SER A 405 -9.73 -24.81 10.91
C SER A 405 -11.10 -25.42 11.09
N ASP A 406 -11.40 -26.49 10.35
CA ASP A 406 -12.60 -27.28 10.56
C ASP A 406 -12.58 -28.03 11.91
N ASP A 407 -13.66 -28.75 12.23
CA ASP A 407 -13.77 -29.56 13.46
C ASP A 407 -12.69 -30.67 13.56
N HIS A 408 -11.97 -30.96 12.48
CA HIS A 408 -10.87 -31.92 12.43
C HIS A 408 -9.48 -31.24 12.52
N GLY A 409 -9.43 -29.92 12.67
CA GLY A 409 -8.19 -29.14 12.69
C GLY A 409 -7.54 -28.99 11.32
N VAL A 410 -8.29 -29.20 10.24
CA VAL A 410 -7.81 -29.00 8.86
C VAL A 410 -8.08 -27.56 8.46
N HIS A 411 -7.02 -26.85 8.10
CA HIS A 411 -7.13 -25.49 7.57
C HIS A 411 -7.66 -25.49 6.14
N ARG A 412 -8.47 -24.48 5.83
CA ARG A 412 -8.94 -24.21 4.46
C ARG A 412 -7.81 -23.57 3.65
N PHE A 413 -7.73 -23.90 2.37
CA PHE A 413 -6.72 -23.37 1.45
C PHE A 413 -7.42 -22.78 0.22
N GLU A 414 -7.60 -21.46 0.23
CA GLU A 414 -8.49 -20.76 -0.70
C GLU A 414 -7.91 -19.42 -1.12
N ARG A 415 -8.55 -18.76 -2.09
CA ARG A 415 -8.19 -17.42 -2.56
C ARG A 415 -9.04 -16.37 -1.87
N SER A 416 -8.55 -15.14 -1.89
CA SER A 416 -9.21 -14.01 -1.27
C SER A 416 -8.91 -12.73 -2.01
N ILE A 417 -9.68 -11.68 -1.74
CA ILE A 417 -9.27 -10.31 -2.03
C ILE A 417 -8.75 -9.65 -0.74
N ALA A 418 -7.80 -8.74 -0.87
CA ALA A 418 -7.39 -7.83 0.19
C ALA A 418 -8.22 -6.55 0.11
N VAL A 419 -8.62 -6.01 1.25
CA VAL A 419 -9.46 -4.80 1.34
C VAL A 419 -8.80 -3.83 2.30
N SER A 420 -8.36 -2.67 1.81
CA SER A 420 -7.83 -1.60 2.66
C SER A 420 -8.95 -0.67 3.13
N LEU A 421 -8.98 -0.40 4.44
CA LEU A 421 -10.02 0.39 5.10
C LEU A 421 -9.43 1.65 5.72
N HIS A 422 -10.16 2.76 5.59
CA HIS A 422 -9.80 4.05 6.19
C HIS A 422 -9.64 3.99 7.72
N SER A 423 -10.14 2.95 8.40
CA SER A 423 -9.90 2.69 9.82
C SER A 423 -8.44 2.34 10.16
N GLY A 424 -7.55 2.22 9.16
CA GLY A 424 -6.17 1.80 9.35
C GLY A 424 -6.04 0.29 9.43
N ARG A 425 -6.92 -0.44 8.73
CA ARG A 425 -7.00 -1.90 8.75
C ARG A 425 -6.99 -2.45 7.33
N VAL A 426 -6.45 -3.65 7.20
CA VAL A 426 -6.57 -4.45 5.98
C VAL A 426 -7.23 -5.77 6.37
N VAL A 427 -8.34 -6.09 5.70
CA VAL A 427 -9.10 -7.33 5.91
C VAL A 427 -9.10 -8.16 4.63
N PHE A 428 -9.47 -9.43 4.74
CA PHE A 428 -9.46 -10.37 3.63
C PHE A 428 -10.85 -10.94 3.42
N MET A 429 -11.31 -11.04 2.18
CA MET A 429 -12.64 -11.56 1.83
C MET A 429 -12.49 -12.80 0.95
N GLU A 430 -13.17 -13.87 1.33
CA GLU A 430 -13.09 -15.18 0.68
C GLU A 430 -13.65 -15.14 -0.75
N GLU A 431 -13.00 -15.87 -1.67
CA GLU A 431 -13.50 -16.00 -3.03
C GLU A 431 -14.89 -16.65 -3.09
N GLU A 432 -15.07 -17.79 -2.41
CA GLU A 432 -16.23 -18.68 -2.58
C GLU A 432 -17.49 -18.17 -1.88
N THR A 433 -17.35 -17.54 -0.71
CA THR A 433 -18.49 -17.13 0.12
C THR A 433 -18.73 -15.63 0.09
N GLY A 434 -17.70 -14.83 -0.19
CA GLY A 434 -17.74 -13.39 0.03
C GLY A 434 -17.73 -12.97 1.49
N CYS A 435 -17.53 -13.90 2.43
CA CYS A 435 -17.38 -13.58 3.82
C CYS A 435 -15.99 -13.01 4.08
N PHE A 436 -15.82 -12.17 5.11
CA PHE A 436 -14.46 -11.89 5.58
C PHE A 436 -13.87 -13.14 6.22
N VAL A 437 -12.59 -13.38 5.94
CA VAL A 437 -11.80 -14.45 6.55
C VAL A 437 -11.77 -14.22 8.06
N LEU A 438 -12.04 -15.25 8.85
CA LEU A 438 -12.08 -15.17 10.30
C LEU A 438 -10.70 -15.36 10.94
N ASP A 439 -10.55 -14.82 12.14
CA ASP A 439 -9.45 -15.18 13.03
C ASP A 439 -9.66 -16.62 13.56
N THR A 440 -8.64 -17.17 14.24
CA THR A 440 -8.68 -18.54 14.80
C THR A 440 -9.81 -18.81 15.81
N LEU A 441 -10.46 -17.76 16.33
CA LEU A 441 -11.53 -17.84 17.32
C LEU A 441 -12.91 -17.51 16.72
N GLY A 442 -12.94 -16.91 15.53
CA GLY A 442 -14.14 -16.42 14.89
C GLY A 442 -14.90 -15.37 15.70
N PRO A 443 -16.10 -14.98 15.21
CA PRO A 443 -16.97 -14.04 15.89
C PRO A 443 -17.44 -14.62 17.22
N ARG A 444 -17.35 -13.85 18.30
CA ARG A 444 -17.53 -14.38 19.66
C ARG A 444 -17.99 -13.33 20.66
N THR A 445 -18.68 -13.79 21.69
CA THR A 445 -18.96 -12.98 22.88
C THR A 445 -17.70 -12.82 23.74
N LEU A 446 -17.49 -11.62 24.27
CA LEU A 446 -16.42 -11.35 25.25
C LEU A 446 -16.88 -11.63 26.68
N VAL A 447 -16.13 -12.48 27.38
CA VAL A 447 -16.24 -12.63 28.83
C VAL A 447 -15.35 -11.57 29.46
N GLU A 448 -15.93 -10.42 29.75
CA GLU A 448 -15.18 -9.31 30.33
C GLU A 448 -14.96 -9.62 31.83
N ASN A 449 -13.69 -9.89 32.22
CA ASN A 449 -13.32 -10.36 33.58
C ASN A 449 -13.73 -9.39 34.71
N SER A 450 -14.14 -8.16 34.38
CA SER A 450 -14.69 -7.17 35.29
C SER A 450 -16.07 -7.54 35.87
N PHE A 451 -16.74 -8.57 35.32
CA PHE A 451 -18.18 -8.81 35.53
C PHE A 451 -18.45 -10.22 36.06
N GLY A 452 -18.02 -10.46 37.30
CA GLY A 452 -17.98 -11.77 37.94
C GLY A 452 -19.20 -12.70 37.71
N ALA A 453 -18.87 -13.97 37.47
CA ALA A 453 -19.69 -15.19 37.37
C ALA A 453 -20.14 -15.63 35.96
N THR A 454 -19.31 -16.49 35.35
CA THR A 454 -19.62 -17.63 34.43
C THR A 454 -20.44 -17.42 33.15
N GLY A 455 -21.02 -16.24 32.90
CA GLY A 455 -21.71 -15.91 31.65
C GLY A 455 -20.87 -15.02 30.72
N ASP A 456 -21.16 -15.08 29.43
CA ASP A 456 -20.69 -14.16 28.39
C ASP A 456 -21.65 -12.98 28.17
N TYR A 457 -22.51 -12.71 29.18
CA TYR A 457 -23.47 -11.62 29.25
C TYR A 457 -23.68 -11.17 30.71
N GLN A 458 -24.31 -10.02 30.89
CA GLN A 458 -24.63 -9.41 32.18
C GLN A 458 -26.13 -9.16 32.31
N THR A 459 -26.62 -9.05 33.54
CA THR A 459 -27.99 -8.62 33.81
C THR A 459 -28.05 -7.56 34.89
N ASN A 460 -29.06 -6.68 34.86
CA ASN A 460 -29.27 -5.70 35.93
C ASN A 460 -30.19 -6.22 37.07
N PHE A 461 -30.52 -7.52 37.05
CA PHE A 461 -31.52 -8.15 37.93
C PHE A 461 -31.01 -9.42 38.63
N GLU A 462 -29.70 -9.59 38.79
CA GLU A 462 -29.06 -10.78 39.38
C GLU A 462 -29.52 -11.13 40.80
N SER A 463 -30.05 -10.14 41.55
CA SER A 463 -30.60 -10.37 42.90
C SER A 463 -31.94 -11.11 42.93
N VAL A 464 -32.56 -11.32 41.76
CA VAL A 464 -33.83 -12.05 41.63
C VAL A 464 -33.54 -13.55 41.65
N SER A 465 -34.36 -14.31 42.37
CA SER A 465 -34.23 -15.78 42.40
C SER A 465 -34.70 -16.37 41.06
N LEU A 466 -33.78 -17.03 40.33
CA LEU A 466 -34.05 -17.71 39.06
C LEU A 466 -34.76 -16.80 38.03
N PRO A 467 -34.10 -15.69 37.61
CA PRO A 467 -34.65 -14.76 36.64
C PRO A 467 -34.59 -15.34 35.22
N ALA A 468 -35.07 -14.59 34.23
CA ALA A 468 -34.81 -14.90 32.84
C ALA A 468 -33.31 -14.88 32.55
N PHE A 469 -32.85 -15.76 31.65
CA PHE A 469 -31.43 -15.93 31.34
C PHE A 469 -31.25 -16.32 29.87
N LEU A 470 -30.09 -16.07 29.28
CA LEU A 470 -29.81 -16.58 27.93
C LEU A 470 -29.52 -18.08 28.01
N GLU A 471 -30.10 -18.88 27.13
CA GLU A 471 -29.86 -20.33 27.06
C GLU A 471 -28.46 -20.62 26.53
N GLU A 472 -27.72 -21.48 27.22
CA GLU A 472 -26.43 -21.97 26.73
C GLU A 472 -26.65 -22.89 25.52
N ASN A 473 -25.96 -22.62 24.41
CA ASN A 473 -25.92 -23.55 23.30
C ASN A 473 -25.10 -24.78 23.69
N SER A 474 -25.75 -25.94 23.60
CA SER A 474 -25.17 -27.24 23.94
C SER A 474 -23.99 -27.67 23.07
N SER A 475 -23.79 -27.06 21.89
CA SER A 475 -22.69 -27.43 20.98
C SER A 475 -21.36 -26.71 21.28
N ASN A 476 -21.40 -25.47 21.80
CA ASN A 476 -20.20 -24.65 21.98
C ASN A 476 -20.14 -23.91 23.34
N SER A 477 -21.10 -24.16 24.23
CA SER A 477 -21.21 -23.51 25.54
C SER A 477 -21.31 -21.98 25.50
N ARG A 478 -21.73 -21.40 24.36
CA ARG A 478 -21.99 -19.96 24.21
C ARG A 478 -23.47 -19.66 24.32
N HIS A 479 -23.84 -18.52 24.88
CA HIS A 479 -25.26 -18.15 25.00
C HIS A 479 -25.78 -17.37 23.78
N VAL A 480 -24.88 -16.74 23.03
CA VAL A 480 -25.18 -16.01 21.80
C VAL A 480 -24.36 -16.63 20.68
N LEU A 481 -25.03 -16.93 19.57
CA LEU A 481 -24.41 -17.43 18.36
C LEU A 481 -24.34 -16.29 17.35
N ALA A 482 -23.14 -16.07 16.82
CA ALA A 482 -22.90 -15.13 15.74
C ALA A 482 -23.14 -15.78 14.37
N SER A 483 -23.30 -14.96 13.34
CA SER A 483 -23.19 -15.41 11.96
C SER A 483 -21.79 -16.00 11.72
N ILE A 484 -21.73 -17.12 11.00
CA ILE A 484 -20.47 -17.76 10.59
C ILE A 484 -19.79 -17.02 9.43
N CYS A 485 -20.53 -16.18 8.71
CA CYS A 485 -19.97 -15.36 7.65
C CYS A 485 -19.35 -14.10 8.27
N GLY A 486 -18.02 -14.00 8.22
CA GLY A 486 -17.28 -12.86 8.76
C GLY A 486 -17.73 -11.54 8.15
N GLY A 487 -17.79 -10.50 8.99
CA GLY A 487 -18.27 -9.16 8.60
C GLY A 487 -19.75 -8.90 8.80
N ILE A 488 -20.59 -9.95 8.91
CA ILE A 488 -22.02 -9.77 9.23
C ILE A 488 -22.20 -9.38 10.70
N THR A 489 -21.38 -9.94 11.59
CA THR A 489 -21.41 -9.62 13.02
C THR A 489 -20.37 -8.55 13.33
N PRO A 490 -20.76 -7.31 13.69
CA PRO A 490 -19.79 -6.27 14.01
C PRO A 490 -19.26 -6.39 15.46
N ASP A 491 -18.12 -5.77 15.77
CA ASP A 491 -17.68 -5.54 17.15
C ASP A 491 -18.57 -4.45 17.78
N GLU A 492 -19.54 -4.90 18.58
CA GLU A 492 -20.50 -4.00 19.19
C GLU A 492 -21.06 -4.57 20.50
N THR A 493 -21.72 -3.70 21.26
CA THR A 493 -22.46 -4.11 22.46
C THR A 493 -23.95 -4.21 22.16
N TRP A 494 -24.54 -5.33 22.53
CA TRP A 494 -25.97 -5.59 22.38
C TRP A 494 -26.68 -5.47 23.72
N THR A 495 -27.82 -4.79 23.71
CA THR A 495 -28.67 -4.58 24.88
C THR A 495 -30.07 -5.11 24.59
N LEU A 496 -30.53 -6.02 25.45
CA LEU A 496 -31.89 -6.54 25.44
C LEU A 496 -32.64 -5.90 26.61
N ARG A 497 -33.75 -5.21 26.34
CA ARG A 497 -34.59 -4.58 27.37
C ARG A 497 -35.98 -5.18 27.35
N HIS A 498 -36.40 -5.75 28.46
CA HIS A 498 -37.76 -6.28 28.56
C HIS A 498 -38.77 -5.13 28.66
N ASN A 499 -39.76 -5.16 27.75
CA ASN A 499 -40.88 -4.23 27.69
C ASN A 499 -42.18 -4.95 28.04
N ARG A 500 -42.74 -4.61 29.20
CA ARG A 500 -43.93 -5.30 29.74
C ARG A 500 -45.17 -5.15 28.85
N ASN A 501 -45.30 -4.04 28.12
CA ASN A 501 -46.47 -3.80 27.27
C ASN A 501 -46.45 -4.70 26.02
N LEU A 502 -45.26 -4.99 25.51
CA LEU A 502 -45.05 -5.85 24.35
C LEU A 502 -44.96 -7.33 24.73
N GLN A 503 -44.72 -7.63 26.02
CA GLN A 503 -44.41 -8.98 26.52
C GLN A 503 -43.23 -9.60 25.75
N ALA A 504 -42.20 -8.80 25.53
CA ALA A 504 -41.04 -9.15 24.72
C ALA A 504 -39.81 -8.34 25.14
N TRP A 505 -38.66 -8.75 24.63
CA TRP A 505 -37.38 -8.07 24.76
C TRP A 505 -37.11 -7.26 23.50
N GLU A 506 -36.95 -5.96 23.67
CA GLU A 506 -36.44 -5.05 22.63
C GLU A 506 -34.93 -5.24 22.54
N VAL A 507 -34.41 -5.40 21.33
CA VAL A 507 -32.99 -5.70 21.08
C VAL A 507 -32.36 -4.51 20.36
N GLU A 508 -31.21 -4.04 20.83
CA GLU A 508 -30.50 -2.89 20.26
C GLU A 508 -28.99 -3.13 20.29
N GLY A 509 -28.33 -2.92 19.15
CA GLY A 509 -26.87 -2.91 19.03
C GLY A 509 -26.32 -1.48 19.00
N THR A 510 -25.13 -1.26 19.55
CA THR A 510 -24.49 0.08 19.53
C THR A 510 -24.10 0.58 18.13
N ILE A 511 -23.90 -0.32 17.17
CA ILE A 511 -23.60 -0.06 15.75
C ILE A 511 -24.82 -0.42 14.89
N SER A 512 -25.41 -1.59 15.12
CA SER A 512 -26.58 -2.07 14.36
C SER A 512 -27.87 -1.30 14.65
N GLY A 513 -27.94 -0.60 15.79
CA GLY A 513 -29.12 0.15 16.22
C GLY A 513 -30.28 -0.74 16.71
N PRO A 514 -31.46 -0.13 16.96
CA PRO A 514 -32.66 -0.84 17.39
C PRO A 514 -33.13 -1.83 16.32
N GLN A 515 -33.50 -3.03 16.74
CA GLN A 515 -34.03 -4.07 15.85
C GLN A 515 -35.55 -4.00 15.77
N GLU A 516 -36.10 -4.28 14.59
CA GLU A 516 -37.54 -4.36 14.33
C GLU A 516 -38.15 -5.62 14.93
N ASN A 517 -37.42 -6.75 14.87
CA ASN A 517 -37.88 -8.00 15.47
C ASN A 517 -37.72 -7.96 17.00
N LEU A 518 -38.76 -8.45 17.70
CA LEU A 518 -38.76 -8.57 19.16
C LEU A 518 -38.34 -9.99 19.58
N ALA A 519 -37.53 -10.08 20.64
CA ALA A 519 -37.17 -11.37 21.23
C ALA A 519 -38.23 -11.82 22.23
N HIS A 520 -38.81 -13.00 22.02
CA HIS A 520 -39.77 -13.61 22.95
C HIS A 520 -39.11 -14.71 23.77
N GLU A 521 -39.53 -14.84 25.03
CA GLU A 521 -39.03 -15.90 25.90
C GLU A 521 -39.37 -17.29 25.35
N ASP A 522 -38.45 -18.23 25.55
CA ASP A 522 -38.48 -19.62 25.06
C ASP A 522 -38.58 -19.76 23.53
N GLN A 523 -38.27 -18.70 22.79
CA GLN A 523 -38.19 -18.70 21.33
C GLN A 523 -36.79 -18.30 20.87
N ARG A 524 -36.38 -18.86 19.73
CA ARG A 524 -35.14 -18.43 19.07
C ARG A 524 -35.37 -17.05 18.48
N TYR A 525 -34.54 -16.11 18.87
CA TYR A 525 -34.42 -14.80 18.27
C TYR A 525 -33.29 -14.80 17.23
N VAL A 526 -33.48 -14.09 16.13
CA VAL A 526 -32.46 -13.76 15.14
C VAL A 526 -32.54 -12.26 14.90
N SER A 527 -31.41 -11.56 14.97
CA SER A 527 -31.35 -10.12 14.66
C SER A 527 -31.77 -9.85 13.22
N ASP A 528 -32.21 -8.64 12.90
CA ASP A 528 -32.72 -8.29 11.57
C ASP A 528 -31.66 -8.53 10.48
N ALA A 529 -30.40 -8.28 10.81
CA ALA A 529 -29.29 -8.50 9.88
C ALA A 529 -28.76 -9.94 9.86
N GLY A 530 -29.32 -10.86 10.66
CA GLY A 530 -28.78 -12.21 10.85
C GLY A 530 -27.44 -12.27 11.61
N ALA A 531 -26.95 -11.14 12.15
CA ALA A 531 -25.70 -11.02 12.89
C ALA A 531 -25.63 -11.93 14.13
N ILE A 532 -26.70 -11.98 14.92
CA ILE A 532 -26.75 -12.77 16.15
C ILE A 532 -28.04 -13.56 16.28
N ASN A 533 -27.97 -14.67 17.01
CA ASN A 533 -29.14 -15.42 17.45
C ASN A 533 -28.95 -16.01 18.85
N PHE A 534 -30.02 -16.05 19.63
CA PHE A 534 -30.03 -16.53 21.02
C PHE A 534 -31.45 -16.98 21.42
N VAL A 535 -31.57 -17.59 22.60
CA VAL A 535 -32.86 -17.89 23.24
C VAL A 535 -32.85 -17.28 24.64
N VAL A 536 -33.85 -16.47 24.97
CA VAL A 536 -34.08 -16.02 26.36
C VAL A 536 -34.97 -17.05 27.04
N ARG A 537 -34.48 -17.78 28.03
CA ARG A 537 -35.30 -18.69 28.84
C ARG A 537 -36.06 -17.92 29.90
N ALA A 538 -37.35 -18.21 30.02
CA ALA A 538 -38.17 -17.66 31.09
C ALA A 538 -37.67 -18.18 32.44
N GLY A 539 -37.59 -17.26 33.41
CA GLY A 539 -37.35 -17.61 34.82
C GLY A 539 -38.61 -18.16 35.49
N ILE A 540 -38.51 -18.51 36.77
CA ILE A 540 -39.72 -18.85 37.57
C ILE A 540 -40.53 -17.59 37.91
N MET A 541 -39.89 -16.42 37.91
CA MET A 541 -40.52 -15.13 38.09
C MET A 541 -40.72 -14.48 36.72
N PRO A 542 -41.90 -13.90 36.43
CA PRO A 542 -42.12 -13.17 35.19
C PRO A 542 -41.12 -12.03 35.04
N SER A 543 -40.63 -11.83 33.81
CA SER A 543 -39.78 -10.68 33.51
C SER A 543 -40.50 -9.36 33.77
N GLU A 544 -39.81 -8.44 34.44
CA GLU A 544 -40.35 -7.12 34.76
C GLU A 544 -39.87 -6.08 33.76
N ASP A 545 -40.57 -4.95 33.75
CA ASP A 545 -40.20 -3.84 32.88
C ASP A 545 -38.81 -3.29 33.27
N SER A 546 -38.02 -2.88 32.28
CA SER A 546 -36.64 -2.39 32.49
C SER A 546 -35.60 -3.42 32.94
N TRP A 547 -35.93 -4.72 32.93
CA TRP A 547 -34.91 -5.76 32.98
C TRP A 547 -34.01 -5.68 31.75
N VAL A 548 -32.71 -5.77 31.98
CA VAL A 548 -31.69 -5.65 30.92
C VAL A 548 -30.76 -6.85 30.93
N ILE A 549 -30.54 -7.43 29.76
CA ILE A 549 -29.46 -8.37 29.46
C ILE A 549 -28.51 -7.67 28.48
N GLN A 550 -27.20 -7.74 28.72
CA GLN A 550 -26.20 -7.06 27.89
C GLN A 550 -25.01 -7.97 27.61
N PHE A 551 -24.51 -7.98 26.38
CA PHE A 551 -23.29 -8.69 26.00
C PHE A 551 -22.52 -7.93 24.93
N ARG A 552 -21.21 -8.18 24.85
CA ARG A 552 -20.34 -7.61 23.82
C ARG A 552 -19.93 -8.68 22.82
N MET A 553 -20.11 -8.38 21.54
CA MET A 553 -19.64 -9.19 20.43
C MET A 553 -18.31 -8.66 19.93
N LEU A 554 -17.42 -9.58 19.54
CA LEU A 554 -16.29 -9.31 18.66
C LEU A 554 -16.61 -9.88 17.29
N GLU A 555 -16.30 -9.14 16.25
CA GLU A 555 -16.46 -9.56 14.86
C GLU A 555 -15.60 -10.78 14.50
N GLY A 556 -14.44 -10.95 15.16
CA GLY A 556 -13.56 -12.11 14.97
C GLY A 556 -13.07 -12.31 13.54
N ILE A 557 -12.96 -11.22 12.77
CA ILE A 557 -12.38 -11.25 11.43
C ILE A 557 -10.86 -11.14 11.52
N LEU A 558 -10.17 -11.74 10.56
CA LEU A 558 -8.75 -11.56 10.37
C LEU A 558 -8.47 -10.16 9.81
N SER A 559 -7.72 -9.37 10.56
CA SER A 559 -7.32 -8.04 10.12
C SER A 559 -5.87 -7.73 10.46
N ALA A 560 -5.19 -7.01 9.57
CA ALA A 560 -3.95 -6.33 9.86
C ALA A 560 -4.22 -4.85 10.16
N ASP A 561 -4.15 -4.49 11.44
CA ASP A 561 -4.42 -3.14 11.96
C ASP A 561 -3.16 -2.45 12.53
N GLY A 562 -2.03 -3.15 12.46
CA GLY A 562 -0.73 -2.69 12.93
C GLY A 562 -0.38 -3.07 14.35
N ASP A 563 -1.29 -3.67 15.12
CA ASP A 563 -1.03 -4.22 16.46
C ASP A 563 -0.62 -5.69 16.33
N ASN A 564 0.69 -5.95 16.23
CA ASN A 564 1.18 -7.29 15.89
C ASN A 564 1.25 -8.22 17.11
N ASP A 565 1.22 -7.69 18.34
CA ASP A 565 1.31 -8.48 19.58
C ASP A 565 -0.01 -8.52 20.39
N GLY A 566 -1.02 -7.76 19.98
CA GLY A 566 -2.36 -7.75 20.55
C GLY A 566 -2.47 -6.97 21.86
N ASP A 567 -1.54 -6.05 22.13
CA ASP A 567 -1.54 -5.23 23.35
C ASP A 567 -2.37 -3.93 23.22
N GLN A 568 -3.03 -3.74 22.08
CA GLN A 568 -3.81 -2.56 21.67
C GLN A 568 -2.96 -1.33 21.32
N ILE A 569 -1.65 -1.49 21.17
CA ILE A 569 -0.73 -0.47 20.68
C ILE A 569 -0.30 -0.87 19.28
N ARG A 570 -0.43 0.06 18.33
CA ARG A 570 0.03 -0.17 16.96
C ARG A 570 1.55 -0.15 16.91
N ASP A 571 2.16 -1.28 16.57
CA ASP A 571 3.57 -1.40 16.20
C ASP A 571 3.84 -0.74 14.84
N VAL A 572 2.91 -0.89 13.89
CA VAL A 572 2.99 -0.36 12.53
C VAL A 572 1.82 0.57 12.27
N ALA A 573 2.09 1.85 12.02
CA ALA A 573 1.03 2.81 11.71
C ALA A 573 0.58 2.67 10.25
N LEU A 574 -0.57 2.06 10.01
CA LEU A 574 -1.24 1.99 8.70
C LEU A 574 -2.23 3.14 8.51
N ASP A 575 -1.94 4.34 9.02
CA ASP A 575 -2.89 5.45 9.01
C ASP A 575 -3.27 5.84 7.57
N VAL A 576 -4.56 5.68 7.25
CA VAL A 576 -5.13 5.84 5.89
C VAL A 576 -4.39 4.95 4.87
N PRO A 577 -4.63 3.62 4.91
CA PRO A 577 -3.93 2.68 4.04
C PRO A 577 -4.38 2.89 2.60
N GLY A 578 -3.43 3.11 1.69
CA GLY A 578 -3.69 3.23 0.26
C GLY A 578 -4.14 1.90 -0.37
N ASP A 579 -4.06 1.83 -1.69
CA ASP A 579 -4.46 0.63 -2.40
C ASP A 579 -3.56 -0.55 -2.04
N PRO A 580 -4.15 -1.72 -1.73
CA PRO A 580 -3.36 -2.93 -1.54
C PRO A 580 -2.76 -3.35 -2.89
N VAL A 581 -1.53 -3.82 -2.89
CA VAL A 581 -0.87 -4.40 -4.07
C VAL A 581 -0.42 -5.81 -3.76
N TYR A 582 -0.95 -6.77 -4.50
CA TYR A 582 -0.70 -8.17 -4.28
C TYR A 582 0.66 -8.58 -4.86
N PHE A 583 1.36 -9.44 -4.14
CA PHE A 583 2.51 -10.16 -4.67
C PHE A 583 2.71 -11.48 -3.96
N HIS A 584 3.60 -12.31 -4.49
CA HIS A 584 3.95 -13.57 -3.86
C HIS A 584 5.41 -13.91 -4.10
N TYR A 585 5.94 -14.80 -3.27
CA TYR A 585 7.24 -15.40 -3.55
C TYR A 585 7.35 -16.82 -3.03
N ARG A 586 8.33 -17.51 -3.60
CA ARG A 586 8.70 -18.87 -3.24
C ARG A 586 9.52 -18.89 -1.95
N VAL A 587 9.08 -19.66 -0.96
CA VAL A 587 9.80 -19.90 0.29
C VAL A 587 10.32 -21.34 0.32
N GLY A 588 11.53 -21.52 0.87
CA GLY A 588 12.03 -22.84 1.20
C GLY A 588 11.19 -23.51 2.30
N PRO A 589 11.30 -24.83 2.49
CA PRO A 589 10.50 -25.55 3.49
C PRO A 589 10.74 -24.96 4.89
N THR A 590 9.67 -24.52 5.56
CA THR A 590 9.70 -23.98 6.93
C THR A 590 9.81 -25.05 8.01
N GLU A 591 9.48 -26.29 7.68
CA GLU A 591 9.54 -27.44 8.57
C GLU A 591 10.47 -28.47 7.93
N GLY A 592 11.34 -29.13 8.71
CA GLY A 592 12.40 -30.04 8.24
C GLY A 592 11.96 -31.29 7.45
N ASN A 593 10.73 -31.31 6.94
CA ASN A 593 10.23 -32.28 5.97
C ASN A 593 10.27 -31.67 4.56
N TRP A 594 10.51 -32.53 3.57
CA TRP A 594 10.53 -32.21 2.15
C TRP A 594 9.15 -31.78 1.62
N LYS A 595 8.59 -30.64 2.05
CA LYS A 595 7.49 -30.00 1.33
C LYS A 595 8.03 -29.33 0.08
N LEU A 596 7.23 -29.34 -0.99
CA LEU A 596 7.47 -28.56 -2.20
C LEU A 596 7.64 -27.08 -1.83
N VAL A 597 8.33 -26.34 -2.71
CA VAL A 597 8.44 -24.89 -2.66
C VAL A 597 7.05 -24.28 -2.42
N ASP A 598 6.91 -23.56 -1.30
CA ASP A 598 5.65 -22.95 -0.86
C ASP A 598 5.53 -21.55 -1.49
N HIS A 599 4.44 -21.29 -2.20
CA HIS A 599 4.13 -19.98 -2.74
C HIS A 599 3.35 -19.21 -1.69
N ARG A 600 3.94 -18.14 -1.15
CA ARG A 600 3.29 -17.33 -0.12
C ARG A 600 2.80 -16.01 -0.69
N PRO A 601 1.49 -15.73 -0.62
CA PRO A 601 0.96 -14.43 -0.96
C PRO A 601 1.21 -13.41 0.15
N PHE A 602 1.39 -12.17 -0.25
CA PHE A 602 1.55 -10.99 0.60
C PHE A 602 0.82 -9.81 -0.03
N VAL A 603 0.57 -8.79 0.77
CA VAL A 603 0.00 -7.53 0.32
C VAL A 603 0.93 -6.40 0.73
N LEU A 604 1.29 -5.54 -0.23
CA LEU A 604 1.98 -4.29 0.02
C LEU A 604 0.93 -3.20 0.24
N VAL A 605 1.06 -2.41 1.30
CA VAL A 605 0.11 -1.34 1.64
C VAL A 605 0.86 -0.06 1.98
N LEU A 606 0.37 1.05 1.44
CA LEU A 606 0.98 2.36 1.58
C LEU A 606 0.33 3.11 2.74
N GLY A 607 1.07 3.49 3.77
CA GLY A 607 0.58 4.38 4.82
C GLY A 607 0.66 5.83 4.35
N GLN A 608 -0.40 6.29 3.67
CA GLN A 608 -0.39 7.60 3.02
C GLN A 608 -0.23 8.75 4.02
N ALA A 609 -0.82 8.62 5.22
CA ALA A 609 -0.69 9.64 6.27
C ALA A 609 0.52 9.42 7.19
N SER A 610 1.11 8.21 7.20
CA SER A 610 2.23 7.83 8.06
C SER A 610 3.59 7.82 7.34
N ASN A 611 3.64 8.13 6.04
CA ASN A 611 4.85 8.11 5.22
C ASN A 611 5.63 6.80 5.36
N ASN A 612 4.91 5.68 5.34
CA ASN A 612 5.52 4.35 5.42
C ASN A 612 4.89 3.41 4.40
N VAL A 613 5.52 2.26 4.26
CA VAL A 613 4.99 1.14 3.48
C VAL A 613 5.07 -0.10 4.34
N ALA A 614 4.06 -0.96 4.27
CA ALA A 614 4.00 -2.19 5.05
C ALA A 614 3.79 -3.41 4.16
N ARG A 615 4.44 -4.52 4.52
CA ARG A 615 4.16 -5.85 3.96
C ARG A 615 3.26 -6.60 4.93
N ILE A 616 2.06 -6.92 4.51
CA ILE A 616 1.07 -7.66 5.28
C ILE A 616 1.11 -9.13 4.89
N LYS A 617 1.14 -9.98 5.92
CA LYS A 617 1.05 -11.43 5.78
C LYS A 617 -0.39 -11.89 6.01
N PRO A 618 -1.11 -12.33 4.95
CA PRO A 618 -2.52 -12.71 5.04
C PRO A 618 -2.78 -13.82 6.06
N GLN A 619 -1.91 -14.83 6.14
CA GLN A 619 -2.11 -15.99 7.03
C GLN A 619 -2.20 -15.62 8.52
N THR A 620 -1.63 -14.47 8.91
CA THR A 620 -1.57 -14.06 10.31
C THR A 620 -2.20 -12.70 10.56
N GLY A 621 -2.55 -11.93 9.51
CA GLY A 621 -2.99 -10.54 9.67
C GLY A 621 -1.91 -9.64 10.28
N ILE A 622 -0.63 -9.95 10.09
CA ILE A 622 0.49 -9.21 10.71
C ILE A 622 1.16 -8.32 9.66
N ALA A 623 1.49 -7.08 10.04
CA ALA A 623 2.39 -6.22 9.29
C ALA A 623 3.84 -6.66 9.58
N GLU A 624 4.36 -7.58 8.77
CA GLU A 624 5.63 -8.26 9.02
C GLU A 624 6.85 -7.36 8.80
N VAL A 625 6.74 -6.43 7.87
CA VAL A 625 7.79 -5.46 7.54
C VAL A 625 7.17 -4.08 7.42
N GLN A 626 7.87 -3.09 7.96
CA GLN A 626 7.61 -1.67 7.72
C GLN A 626 8.87 -1.05 7.12
N TRP A 627 8.70 -0.24 6.08
CA TRP A 627 9.70 0.66 5.54
C TRP A 627 9.31 2.11 5.87
N ASP A 628 10.23 2.89 6.44
CA ASP A 628 10.04 4.28 6.87
C ASP A 628 11.17 5.23 6.41
#